data_AF-A0ABC8QRS1-F1
#
_entry.id   AF-A0ABC8QRS1-F1
#
_cell.length_a   1.000
_cell.length_b   1.000
_cell.length_c   1.000
_cell.angle_alpha   90.00
_cell.angle_beta   90.00
_cell.angle_gamma   90.00
#
_symmetry.space_group_name_H-M   'P 1'
#
loop_
_entity.id
_entity.type
_entity.pdbx_description
1 polymer ?
#
loop_
_entity_poly.entity_id
_entity_poly.type
_entity_poly.pdbx_seq_one_letter_code
_entity_poly.pdbx_strand_id
1 'polypeptide(L)'
;MADEENGEFYLRYYVGHKGKFGHEFLEFEFRPDGKLRYANNSNYKNDTMIRKEVFLTPAVLKECRRIVADSEIMKEDDNNWPEPDRVGRQELEIVMGNEHISFTTSKIGSLMDVQSSKDPEGLRIFYYLVQVTTQQVFKQELGPSVDQTLVRREVEHVPLLPMALTLVSIYFRGKKALPERSQSSYCMDTRRTRGACQRQSHI
;
A
#
# COMPACT_ATOMS: atom_id res chain seq x y z
N MET A 1 10.51 21.61 -9.50
CA MET A 1 9.67 20.51 -8.96
C MET A 1 10.28 19.94 -7.67
N ALA A 2 10.90 20.76 -6.82
CA ALA A 2 11.50 20.31 -5.55
C ALA A 2 10.51 20.40 -4.37
N ASP A 3 9.43 21.17 -4.51
CA ASP A 3 8.48 21.41 -3.42
C ASP A 3 7.51 20.24 -3.16
N GLU A 4 7.27 19.36 -4.15
CA GLU A 4 6.43 18.18 -3.93
C GLU A 4 7.13 17.10 -3.09
N GLU A 5 8.46 17.05 -3.12
CA GLU A 5 9.23 16.05 -2.36
C GLU A 5 9.31 16.38 -0.85
N ASN A 6 9.03 17.64 -0.48
CA ASN A 6 9.11 18.17 0.88
C ASN A 6 7.76 18.62 1.46
N GLY A 7 6.66 18.39 0.75
CA GLY A 7 5.31 18.71 1.23
C GLY A 7 4.94 17.93 2.50
N GLU A 8 3.99 18.47 3.27
CA GLU A 8 3.41 17.72 4.39
C GLU A 8 2.76 16.43 3.89
N PHE A 9 2.96 15.32 4.61
CA PHE A 9 2.28 14.06 4.32
C PHE A 9 1.71 13.46 5.58
N TYR A 10 0.42 13.20 5.51
CA TYR A 10 -0.36 12.54 6.53
C TYR A 10 -1.21 11.47 5.85
N LEU A 11 -1.29 10.29 6.44
CA LEU A 11 -2.23 9.26 6.02
C LEU A 11 -2.74 8.54 7.25
N ARG A 12 -4.05 8.53 7.45
CA ARG A 12 -4.72 7.73 8.46
C ARG A 12 -5.73 6.81 7.80
N TYR A 13 -5.71 5.54 8.20
CA TYR A 13 -6.71 4.59 7.81
C TYR A 13 -7.30 3.94 9.06
N TYR A 14 -8.62 3.87 9.09
CA TYR A 14 -9.38 3.23 10.14
C TYR A 14 -10.38 2.25 9.52
N VAL A 15 -10.50 1.07 10.12
CA VAL A 15 -11.60 0.14 9.86
C VAL A 15 -12.10 -0.41 11.18
N GLY A 16 -13.41 -0.43 11.36
CA GLY A 16 -13.97 -0.99 12.58
C GLY A 16 -15.47 -1.17 12.51
N HIS A 17 -15.97 -1.92 13.48
CA HIS A 17 -17.39 -2.16 13.63
C HIS A 17 -17.76 -2.32 15.10
N LYS A 18 -19.02 -2.03 15.43
CA LYS A 18 -19.57 -2.22 16.77
C LYS A 18 -20.46 -3.45 16.76
N GLY A 19 -19.88 -4.57 17.18
CA GLY A 19 -20.56 -5.84 17.30
C GLY A 19 -21.18 -6.07 18.68
N LYS A 20 -21.75 -7.26 18.86
CA LYS A 20 -22.30 -7.73 20.15
C LYS A 20 -21.24 -7.76 21.26
N PHE A 21 -19.98 -7.95 20.88
CA PHE A 21 -18.85 -8.10 21.80
C PHE A 21 -18.06 -6.80 21.98
N GLY A 22 -18.63 -5.66 21.60
CA GLY A 22 -18.01 -4.35 21.76
C GLY A 22 -17.49 -3.79 20.45
N HIS A 23 -16.50 -2.91 20.54
CA HIS A 23 -15.95 -2.18 19.41
C HIS A 23 -14.64 -2.81 18.97
N GLU A 24 -14.67 -3.42 17.79
CA GLU A 24 -13.49 -3.98 17.14
C GLU A 24 -13.00 -3.02 16.05
N PHE A 25 -11.70 -2.73 16.03
CA PHE A 25 -11.11 -1.86 15.04
C PHE A 25 -9.62 -2.10 14.81
N LEU A 26 -9.17 -1.67 13.63
CA LEU A 26 -7.78 -1.54 13.25
C LEU A 26 -7.59 -0.11 12.73
N GLU A 27 -6.55 0.56 13.22
CA GLU A 27 -6.18 1.90 12.80
C GLU A 27 -4.67 2.00 12.63
N PHE A 28 -4.24 2.69 11.57
CA PHE A 28 -2.86 3.15 11.47
C PHE A 28 -2.76 4.56 10.93
N GLU A 29 -1.68 5.24 11.29
CA GLU A 29 -1.42 6.64 10.96
C GLU A 29 0.05 6.85 10.64
N PHE A 30 0.34 7.40 9.46
CA PHE A 30 1.63 7.97 9.08
C PHE A 30 1.60 9.47 9.37
N ARG A 31 2.41 9.90 10.33
CA ARG A 31 2.50 11.32 10.71
C ARG A 31 3.57 12.05 9.90
N PRO A 32 3.46 13.39 9.77
CA PRO A 32 4.46 14.21 9.07
C PRO A 32 5.86 14.14 9.68
N ASP A 33 5.95 13.85 10.99
CA ASP A 33 7.21 13.65 11.73
C ASP A 33 7.88 12.29 11.44
N GLY A 34 7.31 11.48 10.55
CA GLY A 34 7.79 10.16 10.18
C GLY A 34 7.40 9.04 11.15
N LYS A 35 6.56 9.33 12.15
CA LYS A 35 6.06 8.34 13.10
C LYS A 35 4.89 7.56 12.50
N LEU A 36 5.02 6.24 12.49
CA LEU A 36 3.93 5.30 12.25
C LEU A 36 3.30 4.91 13.58
N ARG A 37 1.98 5.05 13.70
CA ARG A 37 1.19 4.58 14.84
C ARG A 37 0.24 3.49 14.35
N TYR A 38 0.14 2.41 15.10
CA TYR A 38 -0.74 1.29 14.82
C TYR A 38 -1.51 0.92 16.08
N ALA A 39 -2.83 0.74 15.93
CA ALA A 39 -3.71 0.26 16.97
C ALA A 39 -4.60 -0.85 16.40
N ASN A 40 -4.71 -1.96 17.11
CA ASN A 40 -5.67 -3.02 16.81
C ASN A 40 -6.35 -3.46 18.10
N ASN A 41 -7.68 -3.46 18.07
CA ASN A 41 -8.54 -3.95 19.12
C ASN A 41 -9.53 -4.93 18.52
N SER A 42 -9.32 -6.23 18.69
CA SER A 42 -10.18 -7.28 18.15
C SER A 42 -11.06 -7.96 19.21
N ASN A 43 -10.90 -7.60 20.49
CA ASN A 43 -11.58 -8.20 21.65
C ASN A 43 -11.67 -9.75 21.65
N TYR A 44 -10.84 -10.41 20.85
CA TYR A 44 -10.89 -11.85 20.64
C TYR A 44 -10.26 -12.52 21.85
N LYS A 45 -11.00 -13.41 22.54
CA LYS A 45 -10.53 -14.10 23.76
C LYS A 45 -10.07 -13.16 24.90
N ASN A 46 -10.67 -11.97 25.03
CA ASN A 46 -10.25 -10.93 26.00
C ASN A 46 -8.82 -10.44 25.79
N ASP A 47 -8.32 -10.46 24.55
CA ASP A 47 -6.98 -9.96 24.25
C ASP A 47 -6.90 -8.45 24.50
N THR A 48 -5.72 -8.01 24.94
CA THR A 48 -5.46 -6.60 25.20
C THR A 48 -5.20 -5.87 23.89
N MET A 49 -5.81 -4.69 23.71
CA MET A 49 -5.58 -3.82 22.55
C MET A 49 -4.08 -3.64 22.29
N ILE A 50 -3.66 -3.95 21.07
CA ILE A 50 -2.29 -3.82 20.61
C ILE A 50 -2.07 -2.39 20.14
N ARG A 51 -1.05 -1.73 20.70
CA ARG A 51 -0.58 -0.42 20.24
C ARG A 51 0.92 -0.47 19.96
N LYS A 52 1.32 0.03 18.81
CA LYS A 52 2.73 0.09 18.38
C LYS A 52 3.02 1.45 17.78
N GLU A 53 4.22 1.94 18.04
CA GLU A 53 4.71 3.18 17.45
C GLU A 53 6.15 2.96 16.98
N VAL A 54 6.44 3.35 15.74
CA VAL A 54 7.74 3.15 15.09
C VAL A 54 8.07 4.40 14.26
N PHE A 55 9.34 4.78 14.20
CA PHE A 55 9.80 5.81 13.26
C PHE A 55 10.20 5.17 11.94
N LEU A 56 9.64 5.68 10.85
CA LEU A 56 9.92 5.20 9.51
C LEU A 56 11.13 5.90 8.91
N THR A 57 11.81 5.18 8.02
CA THR A 57 12.89 5.79 7.23
C THR A 57 12.29 6.73 6.18
N PRO A 58 13.02 7.77 5.75
CA PRO A 58 12.57 8.67 4.68
C PRO A 58 12.22 7.92 3.38
N ALA A 59 12.93 6.82 3.08
CA ALA A 59 12.67 5.98 1.91
C ALA A 59 11.26 5.37 1.95
N VAL A 60 10.79 4.94 3.12
CA VAL A 60 9.45 4.37 3.30
C VAL A 60 8.38 5.44 3.12
N LEU A 61 8.58 6.62 3.71
CA LEU A 61 7.64 7.75 3.54
C LEU A 61 7.55 8.20 2.08
N LYS A 62 8.68 8.26 1.37
CA LYS A 62 8.73 8.56 -0.05
C LYS A 62 7.95 7.54 -0.88
N GLU A 63 8.10 6.26 -0.56
CA GLU A 63 7.35 5.20 -1.24
C GLU A 63 5.85 5.26 -0.95
N CYS A 64 5.44 5.55 0.30
CA CYS A 64 4.03 5.75 0.64
C CYS A 64 3.41 6.91 -0.16
N ARG A 65 4.13 8.04 -0.29
CA ARG A 65 3.68 9.16 -1.14
C ARG A 65 3.53 8.75 -2.60
N ARG A 66 4.50 8.02 -3.14
CA ARG A 66 4.46 7.52 -4.51
C ARG A 66 3.24 6.62 -4.73
N ILE A 67 2.95 5.70 -3.82
CA ILE A 67 1.79 4.80 -3.88
C ILE A 67 0.48 5.60 -3.92
N VAL A 68 0.34 6.61 -3.05
CA VAL A 68 -0.85 7.46 -3.02
C VAL A 68 -0.99 8.27 -4.31
N ALA A 69 0.08 8.92 -4.77
CA ALA A 69 0.06 9.70 -6.01
C ALA A 69 -0.29 8.83 -7.23
N ASP A 70 0.33 7.65 -7.36
CA ASP A 70 0.11 6.74 -8.48
C ASP A 70 -1.31 6.15 -8.46
N SER A 71 -1.91 5.98 -7.27
CA SER A 71 -3.30 5.51 -7.11
C SER A 71 -4.35 6.46 -7.69
N GLU A 72 -4.01 7.72 -7.91
CA GLU A 72 -4.96 8.78 -8.30
C GLU A 72 -6.10 9.00 -7.28
N ILE A 73 -6.01 8.42 -6.07
CA ILE A 73 -7.03 8.49 -5.01
C ILE A 73 -7.41 9.93 -4.62
N MET A 74 -6.47 10.88 -4.74
CA MET A 74 -6.69 12.30 -4.44
C MET A 74 -7.70 12.97 -5.37
N LYS A 75 -8.03 12.33 -6.50
CA LYS A 75 -9.01 12.81 -7.50
C LYS A 75 -10.40 12.20 -7.33
N GLU A 76 -10.54 11.23 -6.43
CA GLU A 76 -11.79 10.51 -6.18
C GLU A 76 -12.66 11.24 -5.15
N ASP A 77 -13.94 10.84 -5.07
CA ASP A 77 -14.94 11.46 -4.21
C ASP A 77 -15.91 10.39 -3.68
N ASP A 78 -16.25 10.45 -2.39
CA ASP A 78 -17.03 9.41 -1.72
C ASP A 78 -18.56 9.67 -1.70
N ASN A 79 -19.06 10.71 -2.38
CA ASN A 79 -20.50 11.06 -2.35
C ASN A 79 -21.41 9.92 -2.84
N ASN A 80 -20.89 9.02 -3.68
CA ASN A 80 -21.62 7.87 -4.21
C ASN A 80 -21.24 6.54 -3.56
N TRP A 81 -20.38 6.56 -2.54
CA TRP A 81 -19.93 5.36 -1.86
C TRP A 81 -20.97 4.89 -0.83
N PRO A 82 -21.02 3.58 -0.50
CA PRO A 82 -21.93 3.07 0.50
C PRO A 82 -21.72 3.72 1.87
N GLU A 83 -22.78 4.24 2.48
CA GLU A 83 -22.70 4.81 3.83
C GLU A 83 -22.40 3.74 4.90
N PRO A 84 -21.66 4.09 5.98
CA PRO A 84 -21.37 3.16 7.05
C PRO A 84 -22.62 2.54 7.68
N ASP A 85 -22.55 1.24 7.98
CA ASP A 85 -23.67 0.48 8.52
C ASP A 85 -23.27 -0.35 9.77
N ARG A 86 -24.09 -1.34 10.12
CA ARG A 86 -23.83 -2.25 11.24
C ARG A 86 -22.69 -3.23 10.98
N VAL A 87 -22.40 -3.54 9.72
CA VAL A 87 -21.30 -4.43 9.30
C VAL A 87 -19.96 -3.75 9.55
N GLY A 88 -19.88 -2.44 9.33
CA GLY A 88 -18.75 -1.64 9.76
C GLY A 88 -18.58 -0.32 9.03
N ARG A 89 -17.46 0.33 9.35
CA ARG A 89 -17.04 1.62 8.80
C ARG A 89 -15.58 1.52 8.38
N GLN A 90 -15.25 2.16 7.26
CA GLN A 90 -13.90 2.46 6.84
C GLN A 90 -13.75 3.98 6.71
N GLU A 91 -12.59 4.49 7.11
CA GLU A 91 -12.21 5.88 6.94
C GLU A 91 -10.78 5.94 6.38
N LEU A 92 -10.56 6.83 5.43
CA LEU A 92 -9.24 7.14 4.90
C LEU A 92 -9.09 8.66 4.84
N GLU A 93 -8.03 9.15 5.44
CA GLU A 93 -7.72 10.58 5.46
C GLU A 93 -6.29 10.77 4.98
N ILE A 94 -6.08 11.64 4.00
CA ILE A 94 -4.78 11.89 3.39
C ILE A 94 -4.57 13.39 3.25
N VAL A 95 -3.44 13.88 3.75
CA VAL A 95 -2.91 15.21 3.42
C VAL A 95 -1.65 15.00 2.60
N MET A 96 -1.56 15.64 1.44
CA MET A 96 -0.37 15.64 0.59
C MET A 96 -0.14 17.02 0.01
N GLY A 97 0.89 17.70 0.51
CA GLY A 97 1.15 19.10 0.13
C GLY A 97 0.00 20.00 0.57
N ASN A 98 -0.70 20.61 -0.38
CA ASN A 98 -1.84 21.50 -0.14
C ASN A 98 -3.21 20.82 -0.35
N GLU A 99 -3.21 19.54 -0.71
CA GLU A 99 -4.43 18.78 -0.94
C GLU A 99 -4.79 17.94 0.30
N HIS A 100 -6.08 17.87 0.61
CA HIS A 100 -6.63 17.08 1.70
C HIS A 100 -7.88 16.37 1.23
N ILE A 101 -7.92 15.06 1.45
CA ILE A 101 -9.10 14.22 1.23
C ILE A 101 -9.45 13.48 2.51
N SER A 102 -10.74 13.25 2.71
CA SER A 102 -11.25 12.46 3.83
C SER A 102 -12.46 11.69 3.36
N PHE A 103 -12.34 10.37 3.30
CA PHE A 103 -13.40 9.47 2.86
C PHE A 103 -13.99 8.70 4.02
N THR A 104 -15.28 8.45 3.94
CA THR A 104 -16.02 7.56 4.83
C THR A 104 -16.89 6.62 4.02
N THR A 105 -16.74 5.31 4.23
CA THR A 105 -17.54 4.30 3.54
C THR A 105 -17.88 3.12 4.46
N SER A 106 -18.83 2.29 4.04
CA SER A 106 -19.11 1.01 4.69
C SER A 106 -17.93 0.04 4.56
N LYS A 107 -17.91 -1.00 5.41
CA LYS A 107 -16.90 -2.04 5.32
C LYS A 107 -17.06 -2.85 4.03
N ILE A 108 -16.06 -2.78 3.15
CA ILE A 108 -15.99 -3.52 1.90
C ILE A 108 -15.40 -4.90 2.16
N GLY A 109 -16.16 -5.97 1.90
CA GLY A 109 -15.71 -7.34 2.11
C GLY A 109 -15.03 -7.97 0.89
N SER A 110 -15.45 -7.57 -0.32
CA SER A 110 -15.04 -8.21 -1.57
C SER A 110 -15.07 -7.27 -2.77
N LEU A 111 -14.44 -7.70 -3.87
CA LEU A 111 -14.57 -7.00 -5.16
C LEU A 111 -16.00 -7.04 -5.74
N MET A 112 -16.85 -7.96 -5.30
CA MET A 112 -18.26 -7.96 -5.72
C MET A 112 -19.02 -6.77 -5.12
N ASP A 113 -18.71 -6.39 -3.88
CA ASP A 113 -19.29 -5.23 -3.22
C ASP A 113 -18.87 -3.93 -3.94
N VAL A 114 -17.63 -3.88 -4.42
CA VAL A 114 -17.12 -2.77 -5.25
C VAL A 114 -17.87 -2.70 -6.59
N GLN A 115 -18.00 -3.83 -7.30
CA GLN A 115 -18.65 -3.88 -8.62
C GLN A 115 -20.13 -3.52 -8.59
N SER A 116 -20.82 -3.79 -7.48
CA SER A 116 -22.25 -3.51 -7.31
C SER A 116 -22.54 -2.11 -6.76
N SER A 117 -21.51 -1.32 -6.49
CA SER A 117 -21.64 0.05 -6.00
C SER A 117 -22.04 1.04 -7.11
N LYS A 118 -22.39 2.26 -6.72
CA LYS A 118 -22.69 3.36 -7.65
C LYS A 118 -21.44 3.99 -8.25
N ASP A 119 -20.27 3.76 -7.65
CA ASP A 119 -18.97 4.23 -8.14
C ASP A 119 -17.92 3.10 -8.05
N PRO A 120 -17.97 2.14 -8.99
CA PRO A 120 -17.11 0.96 -8.95
C PRO A 120 -15.65 1.24 -9.35
N GLU A 121 -15.34 2.41 -9.91
CA GLU A 121 -13.96 2.80 -10.26
C GLU A 121 -13.26 3.44 -9.06
N GLY A 122 -13.87 4.46 -8.44
CA GLY A 122 -13.31 5.12 -7.26
C GLY A 122 -13.17 4.17 -6.07
N LEU A 123 -14.18 3.36 -5.79
CA LEU A 123 -14.10 2.34 -4.73
C LEU A 123 -13.05 1.26 -5.00
N ARG A 124 -12.74 0.96 -6.26
CA ARG A 124 -11.70 0.00 -6.60
C ARG A 124 -10.31 0.56 -6.32
N ILE A 125 -10.11 1.84 -6.63
CA ILE A 125 -8.87 2.56 -6.29
C ILE A 125 -8.70 2.57 -4.77
N PHE A 126 -9.74 2.95 -4.03
CA PHE A 126 -9.76 2.91 -2.56
C PHE A 126 -9.41 1.50 -2.03
N TYR A 127 -10.10 0.47 -2.53
CA TYR A 127 -9.91 -0.92 -2.10
C TYR A 127 -8.46 -1.39 -2.29
N TYR A 128 -7.86 -1.15 -3.46
CA TYR A 128 -6.48 -1.55 -3.70
C TYR A 128 -5.46 -0.71 -2.92
N LEU A 129 -5.69 0.59 -2.79
CA LEU A 129 -4.80 1.45 -2.02
C LEU A 129 -4.72 0.98 -0.57
N VAL A 130 -5.88 0.75 0.06
CA VAL A 130 -5.97 0.26 1.45
C VAL A 130 -5.22 -1.07 1.61
N GLN A 131 -5.37 -2.00 0.67
CA GLN A 131 -4.64 -3.27 0.72
C GLN A 131 -3.13 -3.07 0.67
N VAL A 132 -2.64 -2.23 -0.25
CA VAL A 132 -1.21 -1.99 -0.42
C VAL A 132 -0.61 -1.27 0.80
N THR A 133 -1.26 -0.21 1.29
CA THR A 133 -0.78 0.55 2.47
C THR A 133 -0.79 -0.31 3.73
N THR A 134 -1.82 -1.13 3.90
CA THR A 134 -1.93 -2.07 5.03
C THR A 134 -0.80 -3.10 4.99
N GLN A 135 -0.55 -3.71 3.82
CA GLN A 135 0.59 -4.63 3.66
C GLN A 135 1.93 -3.95 3.94
N GLN A 136 2.09 -2.68 3.52
CA GLN A 136 3.30 -1.91 3.80
C GLN A 136 3.50 -1.71 5.29
N VAL A 137 2.45 -1.34 6.04
CA VAL A 137 2.49 -1.22 7.52
C VAL A 137 2.92 -2.52 8.18
N PHE A 138 2.38 -3.66 7.72
CA PHE A 138 2.77 -4.96 8.27
C PHE A 138 4.19 -5.38 7.94
N LYS A 139 4.72 -4.98 6.78
CA LYS A 139 6.12 -5.22 6.38
C LYS A 139 7.12 -4.40 7.18
N GLN A 140 6.73 -3.26 7.76
CA GLN A 140 7.63 -2.42 8.58
C GLN A 140 7.95 -3.02 9.96
N GLU A 141 7.92 -4.35 10.08
CA GLU A 141 8.34 -5.11 11.27
C GLU A 141 7.66 -4.63 12.56
N LEU A 142 6.33 -4.70 12.63
CA LEU A 142 5.58 -4.60 13.89
C LEU A 142 5.86 -5.79 14.86
N GLY A 143 6.83 -6.65 14.52
CA GLY A 143 7.34 -7.78 15.30
C GLY A 143 6.42 -9.01 15.26
N PRO A 144 6.91 -10.19 15.67
CA PRO A 144 6.16 -11.45 15.72
C PRO A 144 4.96 -11.43 16.70
N SER A 145 4.72 -10.31 17.39
CA SER A 145 3.57 -10.11 18.28
C SER A 145 2.28 -9.70 17.56
N VAL A 146 2.32 -9.42 16.25
CA VAL A 146 1.10 -9.19 15.47
C VAL A 146 0.67 -10.51 14.86
N ASP A 147 -0.45 -11.06 15.34
CA ASP A 147 -1.02 -12.29 14.79
C ASP A 147 -1.44 -12.05 13.32
N GLN A 148 -0.60 -12.51 12.41
CA GLN A 148 -0.82 -12.42 10.96
C GLN A 148 -2.09 -13.16 10.53
N THR A 149 -2.63 -14.07 11.35
CA THR A 149 -3.89 -14.79 11.07
C THR A 149 -5.13 -13.97 11.42
N LEU A 150 -5.06 -13.06 12.40
CA LEU A 150 -6.17 -12.16 12.75
C LEU A 150 -6.37 -11.10 11.67
N VAL A 151 -5.27 -10.50 11.21
CA VAL A 151 -5.28 -9.47 10.16
C VAL A 151 -5.70 -10.03 8.81
N ARG A 152 -5.24 -11.25 8.45
CA ARG A 152 -5.70 -11.94 7.23
C ARG A 152 -7.21 -12.11 7.19
N ARG A 153 -7.87 -12.26 8.34
CA ARG A 153 -9.33 -12.40 8.43
C ARG A 153 -10.09 -11.07 8.40
N GLU A 154 -9.47 -9.98 8.86
CA GLU A 154 -10.06 -8.63 8.79
C GLU A 154 -9.90 -7.99 7.41
N VAL A 155 -8.87 -8.37 6.65
CA VAL A 155 -8.49 -7.72 5.38
C VAL A 155 -8.75 -8.59 4.14
N GLU A 156 -8.96 -9.92 4.24
CA GLU A 156 -9.29 -10.74 3.05
C GLU A 156 -10.27 -11.91 3.32
N HIS A 157 -11.33 -11.96 2.50
CA HIS A 157 -11.84 -13.20 1.90
C HIS A 157 -11.32 -13.30 0.46
N VAL A 158 -10.00 -13.37 0.28
CA VAL A 158 -9.37 -13.73 -1.00
C VAL A 158 -8.17 -14.62 -0.68
N PRO A 159 -8.00 -15.78 -1.35
CA PRO A 159 -6.85 -16.63 -1.14
C PRO A 159 -5.58 -15.91 -1.61
N LEU A 160 -4.58 -15.90 -0.74
CA LEU A 160 -3.24 -15.44 -1.06
C LEU A 160 -2.71 -16.20 -2.28
N LEU A 161 -2.65 -15.50 -3.39
CA LEU A 161 -1.75 -15.81 -4.49
C LEU A 161 -0.68 -14.71 -4.53
N PRO A 162 0.53 -15.01 -5.05
CA PRO A 162 1.67 -14.09 -5.11
C PRO A 162 1.47 -12.85 -6.02
N MET A 163 0.23 -12.43 -6.22
CA MET A 163 -0.24 -11.35 -7.07
C MET A 163 0.01 -9.95 -6.47
N ALA A 164 0.34 -9.81 -5.18
CA ALA A 164 0.55 -8.48 -4.57
C ALA A 164 1.78 -7.75 -5.16
N LEU A 165 2.80 -8.47 -5.63
CA LEU A 165 3.93 -7.86 -6.35
C LEU A 165 3.60 -7.62 -7.84
N THR A 166 2.70 -8.42 -8.42
CA THR A 166 2.34 -8.33 -9.83
C THR A 166 1.27 -7.27 -10.09
N LEU A 167 0.27 -7.10 -9.22
CA LEU A 167 -0.80 -6.12 -9.38
C LEU A 167 -0.31 -4.69 -9.20
N VAL A 168 0.61 -4.42 -8.27
CA VAL A 168 1.29 -3.11 -8.19
C VAL A 168 2.07 -2.82 -9.48
N SER A 169 2.67 -3.84 -10.12
CA SER A 169 3.33 -3.71 -11.43
C SER A 169 2.40 -3.74 -12.64
N ILE A 170 1.14 -4.15 -12.51
CA ILE A 170 0.17 -4.24 -13.63
C ILE A 170 -0.76 -3.03 -13.62
N TYR A 171 -1.26 -2.63 -12.45
CA TYR A 171 -2.20 -1.52 -12.29
C TYR A 171 -1.51 -0.15 -12.48
N PHE A 172 -0.27 0.02 -12.00
CA PHE A 172 0.48 1.29 -12.13
C PHE A 172 1.35 1.42 -13.39
N ARG A 173 1.49 0.34 -14.17
CA ARG A 173 2.32 0.33 -15.38
C ARG A 173 1.52 0.48 -16.67
N GLY A 174 0.19 0.66 -16.56
CA GLY A 174 -0.77 0.64 -17.68
C GLY A 174 -1.05 1.97 -18.38
N LYS A 175 -0.52 3.12 -17.92
CA LYS A 175 -0.71 4.41 -18.60
C LYS A 175 0.62 5.09 -18.93
N LYS A 176 1.31 4.58 -19.96
CA LYS A 176 1.97 5.39 -21.02
C LYS A 176 2.45 4.48 -22.15
N ALA A 177 1.92 4.76 -23.34
CA ALA A 177 2.27 4.16 -24.61
C ALA A 177 3.72 4.45 -25.01
N LEU A 178 4.36 3.47 -25.67
CA LEU A 178 5.60 3.67 -26.44
C LEU A 178 5.27 3.56 -27.93
N PRO A 179 5.64 4.55 -28.77
CA PRO A 179 5.95 4.32 -30.17
C PRO A 179 7.47 4.28 -30.40
N GLU A 180 7.84 3.52 -31.45
CA GLU A 180 9.18 3.09 -31.86
C GLU A 180 10.19 4.19 -32.25
N ARG A 181 11.49 3.88 -32.06
CA ARG A 181 12.67 4.07 -32.94
C ARG A 181 13.94 4.09 -32.08
N SER A 182 15.11 3.62 -32.47
CA SER A 182 15.63 2.88 -33.61
C SER A 182 17.01 2.38 -33.17
N GLN A 183 17.33 1.10 -33.34
CA GLN A 183 18.69 0.63 -33.13
C GLN A 183 19.57 1.13 -34.28
N SER A 184 20.61 1.92 -33.99
CA SER A 184 21.77 2.05 -34.87
C SER A 184 23.01 2.45 -34.08
N SER A 185 24.05 1.63 -34.25
CA SER A 185 25.48 1.96 -34.28
C SER A 185 26.10 2.68 -33.08
N TYR A 186 27.07 2.04 -32.42
CA TYR A 186 28.49 2.39 -32.62
C TYR A 186 29.41 1.30 -32.02
N CYS A 187 30.15 0.65 -32.92
CA CYS A 187 31.40 -0.06 -32.64
C CYS A 187 32.52 0.97 -32.40
N MET A 188 33.41 0.71 -31.44
CA MET A 188 34.88 0.89 -31.48
C MET A 188 35.47 0.10 -30.30
N ASP A 189 35.97 -1.13 -30.47
CA ASP A 189 37.35 -1.54 -30.80
C ASP A 189 38.45 -0.79 -30.03
N THR A 190 39.04 -1.48 -29.04
CA THR A 190 40.50 -1.50 -28.83
C THR A 190 40.98 -2.91 -28.47
N ARG A 191 41.33 -3.68 -29.51
CA ARG A 191 42.56 -4.52 -29.65
C ARG A 191 43.67 -4.15 -28.64
N ARG A 192 44.60 -4.99 -28.14
CA ARG A 192 45.19 -6.33 -28.43
C ARG A 192 46.20 -6.55 -27.26
N THR A 193 46.47 -7.74 -26.72
CA THR A 193 47.61 -8.64 -27.08
C THR A 193 47.52 -9.90 -26.19
N ARG A 194 47.34 -11.11 -26.75
CA ARG A 194 48.35 -12.17 -27.05
C ARG A 194 49.12 -12.79 -25.86
N GLY A 195 48.96 -14.11 -25.70
CA GLY A 195 49.89 -15.05 -25.00
C GLY A 195 49.15 -16.18 -24.28
N ALA A 196 48.77 -17.29 -24.93
CA ALA A 196 49.55 -18.51 -25.22
C ALA A 196 49.75 -19.48 -24.01
N CYS A 197 49.02 -20.61 -24.10
CA CYS A 197 49.33 -21.99 -23.70
C CYS A 197 50.66 -22.31 -22.98
N GLN A 198 50.60 -23.00 -21.83
CA GLN A 198 51.40 -24.22 -21.58
C GLN A 198 50.92 -25.03 -20.36
N ARG A 199 50.88 -26.36 -20.55
CA ARG A 199 50.81 -27.40 -19.52
C ARG A 199 52.16 -27.51 -18.81
N GLN A 200 52.19 -27.83 -17.52
CA GLN A 200 52.97 -28.96 -16.98
C GLN A 200 52.72 -29.21 -15.48
N SER A 201 52.81 -30.50 -15.16
CA SER A 201 52.72 -31.22 -13.89
C SER A 201 54.06 -31.27 -13.12
N HIS A 202 54.01 -31.81 -11.89
CA HIS A 202 55.08 -32.15 -10.93
C HIS A 202 55.42 -31.03 -9.91
N ILE A 203 55.52 -31.26 -8.60
CA ILE A 203 55.56 -32.44 -7.70
C ILE A 203 54.75 -32.07 -6.45
#